data_AF-A0A1Z4BVL7-F1
#
_entry.id   AF-A0A1Z4BVL7-F1
#
_cell.length_a   1.000
_cell.length_b   1.000
_cell.length_c   1.000
_cell.angle_alpha   90.00
_cell.angle_beta   90.00
_cell.angle_gamma   90.00
#
_symmetry.space_group_name_H-M   'P 1'
#
loop_
_entity.id
_entity.type
_entity.pdbx_description
1 polymer ?
#
loop_
_entity_poly.entity_id
_entity_poly.type
_entity_poly.pdbx_seq_one_letter_code
_entity_poly.pdbx_strand_id
1 'polypeptide(L)'
;MNKVSKCPTVYDYDAWSSPGNQLPDEYGEELAEDLHKLGIPKDVFLGLSNVADKIDTENLRSSIADGEITLEDFRLFCQRQGLNPDPLDIHSANKCLEYAFGRPLAWVHVPEDSYPELLIKIIGLLEPRNIKVVHPLTYETVVIS
;
A
#
# COMPACT_ATOMS: atom_id res chain seq x y z
N MET A 1 40.37 -15.98 4.47
CA MET A 1 39.83 -14.63 4.76
C MET A 1 38.36 -14.64 4.40
N ASN A 2 37.47 -14.67 5.39
CA ASN A 2 36.04 -14.56 5.14
C ASN A 2 35.77 -13.14 4.67
N LYS A 3 35.36 -12.96 3.41
CA LYS A 3 34.79 -11.71 2.94
C LYS A 3 33.50 -11.52 3.72
N VAL A 4 33.52 -10.63 4.71
CA VAL A 4 32.29 -10.06 5.24
C VAL A 4 31.73 -9.24 4.07
N SER A 5 30.82 -9.82 3.29
CA SER A 5 30.07 -9.06 2.29
C SER A 5 29.34 -7.97 3.06
N LYS A 6 29.68 -6.72 2.74
CA LYS A 6 28.96 -5.55 3.26
C LYS A 6 27.50 -5.71 2.83
N CYS A 7 26.56 -5.57 3.76
CA CYS A 7 25.14 -5.54 3.39
C CYS A 7 24.97 -4.41 2.36
N PRO A 8 24.39 -4.68 1.19
CA PRO A 8 24.16 -3.63 0.20
C PRO A 8 23.24 -2.57 0.81
N THR A 9 23.55 -1.30 0.57
CA THR A 9 22.65 -0.20 0.92
C THR A 9 21.40 -0.32 0.06
N VAL A 10 20.23 -0.13 0.66
CA VAL A 10 18.94 -0.14 -0.02
C VAL A 10 18.20 1.17 0.26
N TYR A 11 17.44 1.62 -0.74
CA TYR A 11 16.45 2.68 -0.60
C TYR A 11 15.06 2.04 -0.48
N ASP A 12 14.36 2.38 0.61
CA ASP A 12 13.05 1.81 0.92
C ASP A 12 11.93 2.76 0.49
N TYR A 13 10.92 2.19 -0.15
CA TYR A 13 9.68 2.86 -0.55
C TYR A 13 8.48 1.96 -0.28
N ASP A 14 7.29 2.56 -0.29
CA ASP A 14 6.03 1.82 -0.27
C ASP A 14 5.30 1.98 -1.61
N ALA A 15 4.70 0.90 -2.11
CA ALA A 15 3.69 0.98 -3.15
C ALA A 15 2.31 1.10 -2.52
N TRP A 16 1.51 2.09 -2.92
CA TRP A 16 0.18 2.38 -2.38
C TRP A 16 -0.89 2.35 -3.47
N SER A 17 -2.03 1.75 -3.16
CA SER A 17 -3.22 1.89 -3.99
C SER A 17 -3.75 3.32 -3.93
N SER A 18 -4.45 3.73 -4.98
CA SER A 18 -5.23 4.96 -4.94
C SER A 18 -6.56 4.76 -4.21
N PRO A 19 -7.09 5.78 -3.52
CA PRO A 19 -8.42 5.76 -2.92
C PRO A 19 -9.53 5.44 -3.92
N GLY A 20 -10.69 5.05 -3.38
CA GLY A 20 -11.94 4.86 -4.13
C GLY A 20 -12.13 3.46 -4.72
N ASN A 21 -11.17 2.55 -4.52
CA ASN A 21 -11.26 1.17 -4.97
C ASN A 21 -11.26 0.22 -3.77
N GLN A 22 -11.94 -0.92 -3.94
CA GLN A 22 -11.82 -2.05 -3.03
C GLN A 22 -11.06 -3.15 -3.75
N LEU A 23 -9.84 -3.39 -3.30
CA LEU A 23 -8.98 -4.41 -3.86
C LEU A 23 -9.16 -5.73 -3.09
N PRO A 24 -9.05 -6.88 -3.78
CA PRO A 24 -8.93 -8.19 -3.12
C PRO A 24 -7.81 -8.15 -2.06
N ASP A 25 -7.94 -8.87 -0.95
CA ASP A 25 -6.98 -8.76 0.15
C ASP A 25 -5.57 -9.20 -0.27
N GLU A 26 -5.48 -10.13 -1.22
CA GLU A 26 -4.25 -10.70 -1.77
C GLU A 26 -3.64 -9.87 -2.91
N TYR A 27 -4.27 -8.74 -3.32
CA TYR A 27 -3.88 -7.99 -4.51
C TYR A 27 -2.41 -7.55 -4.51
N GLY A 28 -1.83 -7.23 -3.34
CA GLY A 28 -0.42 -6.87 -3.23
C GLY A 28 0.51 -8.03 -3.58
N GLU A 29 0.15 -9.25 -3.17
CA GLU A 29 0.89 -10.47 -3.50
C GLU A 29 0.76 -10.82 -4.99
N GLU A 30 -0.46 -10.76 -5.54
CA GLU A 30 -0.72 -10.97 -6.97
C GLU A 30 0.07 -9.97 -7.83
N LEU A 31 0.09 -8.70 -7.42
CA LEU A 31 0.87 -7.65 -8.06
C LEU A 31 2.38 -7.93 -8.02
N ALA A 32 2.89 -8.41 -6.88
CA ALA A 32 4.30 -8.75 -6.76
C ALA A 32 4.68 -9.88 -7.73
N GLU A 33 3.86 -10.94 -7.81
CA GLU A 33 4.08 -12.03 -8.75
C GLU A 33 4.08 -11.57 -10.21
N ASP A 34 3.16 -10.67 -10.57
CA ASP A 34 3.09 -10.04 -11.88
C ASP A 34 4.38 -9.28 -12.21
N LEU A 35 4.85 -8.45 -11.28
CA LEU A 35 6.08 -7.68 -11.47
C LEU A 35 7.31 -8.58 -11.56
N HIS A 36 7.35 -9.69 -10.83
CA HIS A 36 8.43 -10.67 -10.95
C HIS A 36 8.47 -11.32 -12.34
N LYS A 37 7.31 -11.63 -12.93
CA LYS A 37 7.22 -12.12 -14.32
C LYS A 37 7.72 -11.09 -15.33
N LEU A 38 7.65 -9.80 -15.00
CA LEU A 38 8.17 -8.68 -15.79
C LEU A 38 9.64 -8.33 -15.47
N GLY A 39 10.31 -9.19 -14.69
CA GLY A 39 11.72 -9.08 -14.39
C GLY A 39 12.05 -8.06 -13.29
N ILE A 40 11.13 -7.80 -12.36
CA ILE A 40 11.48 -7.19 -11.07
C ILE A 40 11.99 -8.29 -10.13
N PRO A 41 13.14 -8.13 -9.45
CA PRO A 41 13.65 -9.15 -8.54
C PRO A 41 12.70 -9.43 -7.36
N LYS A 42 12.73 -10.67 -6.85
CA LYS A 42 11.81 -11.13 -5.79
C LYS A 42 12.02 -10.45 -4.45
N ASP A 43 13.24 -10.00 -4.20
CA ASP A 43 13.68 -9.28 -3.01
C ASP A 43 13.48 -7.76 -3.12
N VAL A 44 13.07 -7.26 -4.29
CA VAL A 44 12.87 -5.83 -4.55
C VAL A 44 11.43 -5.40 -4.32
N PHE A 45 10.45 -6.19 -4.75
CA PHE A 45 9.03 -5.85 -4.60
C PHE A 45 8.32 -6.93 -3.79
N LEU A 46 8.01 -6.61 -2.54
CA LEU A 46 7.46 -7.52 -1.54
C LEU A 46 5.98 -7.19 -1.33
N GLY A 47 5.10 -7.95 -1.98
CA GLY A 47 3.65 -7.79 -1.88
C GLY A 47 3.15 -7.98 -0.45
N LEU A 48 2.16 -7.18 -0.07
CA LEU A 48 1.49 -7.22 1.22
C LEU A 48 0.05 -7.71 1.05
N SER A 49 -0.35 -8.63 1.93
CA SER A 49 -1.76 -8.97 2.14
C SER A 49 -2.43 -7.94 3.04
N ASN A 50 -3.68 -7.59 2.73
CA ASN A 50 -4.49 -6.76 3.59
C ASN A 50 -5.16 -7.61 4.68
N VAL A 51 -4.69 -7.48 5.91
CA VAL A 51 -5.22 -8.21 7.06
C VAL A 51 -5.83 -7.22 8.03
N ALA A 52 -7.16 -7.23 8.14
CA ALA A 52 -7.88 -6.34 9.04
C ALA A 52 -7.60 -6.70 10.51
N ASP A 53 -7.34 -5.70 11.35
CA ASP A 53 -7.07 -5.85 12.76
C ASP A 53 -7.69 -4.75 13.63
N LYS A 54 -7.37 -4.75 14.93
CA LYS A 54 -7.93 -3.78 15.88
C LYS A 54 -7.48 -2.35 15.61
N ILE A 55 -6.29 -2.17 15.04
CA ILE A 55 -5.73 -0.85 14.71
C ILE A 55 -6.61 -0.17 13.66
N ASP A 56 -7.26 -0.92 12.76
CA ASP A 56 -8.22 -0.33 11.81
C ASP A 56 -9.38 0.38 12.50
N THR A 57 -9.93 -0.20 13.57
CA THR A 57 -11.02 0.44 14.33
C THR A 57 -10.54 1.66 15.10
N GLU A 58 -9.29 1.66 15.55
CA GLU A 58 -8.66 2.80 16.22
C GLU A 58 -8.40 3.93 15.22
N ASN A 59 -7.88 3.59 14.03
CA ASN A 59 -7.64 4.53 12.94
C ASN A 59 -8.94 5.14 12.43
N LEU A 60 -9.98 4.34 12.20
CA LEU A 60 -11.30 4.85 11.78
C LEU A 60 -11.84 5.85 12.82
N ARG A 61 -11.73 5.54 14.11
CA ARG A 61 -12.17 6.44 15.18
C ARG A 61 -11.38 7.74 15.21
N SER A 62 -10.06 7.69 14.98
CA SER A 62 -9.21 8.87 14.88
C SER A 62 -9.60 9.72 13.67
N SER A 63 -9.74 9.13 12.47
CA SER A 63 -10.21 9.86 11.28
C SER A 63 -11.61 10.46 11.44
N ILE A 64 -12.50 9.81 12.21
CA ILE A 64 -13.79 10.40 12.56
C ILE A 64 -13.65 11.59 13.52
N ALA A 65 -12.78 11.47 14.52
CA ALA A 65 -12.52 12.56 15.47
C ALA A 65 -11.87 13.78 14.80
N ASP A 66 -10.98 13.53 13.84
CA ASP A 66 -10.26 14.56 13.07
C ASP A 66 -11.12 15.15 11.93
N GLY A 67 -12.28 14.57 11.65
CA GLY A 67 -13.24 15.04 10.65
C GLY A 67 -12.88 14.66 9.21
N GLU A 68 -11.94 13.74 9.02
CA GLU A 68 -11.56 13.22 7.70
C GLU A 68 -12.63 12.28 7.11
N ILE A 69 -13.32 11.54 7.99
CA ILE A 69 -14.44 10.66 7.64
C ILE A 69 -15.59 10.99 8.59
N THR A 70 -16.80 11.22 8.08
CA THR A 70 -17.96 11.34 8.99
C THR A 70 -18.54 9.97 9.33
N LEU A 71 -19.16 9.85 10.51
CA LEU A 71 -19.87 8.63 10.89
C LEU A 71 -21.03 8.32 9.91
N GLU A 72 -21.63 9.33 9.29
CA GLU A 72 -22.65 9.17 8.27
C GLU A 72 -22.06 8.59 6.98
N ASP A 73 -20.92 9.10 6.52
CA ASP A 73 -20.22 8.58 5.34
C ASP A 73 -19.80 7.12 5.52
N PHE A 74 -19.26 6.77 6.70
CA PHE A 74 -18.92 5.38 7.04
C PHE A 74 -20.14 4.44 6.94
N ARG A 75 -21.29 4.86 7.50
CA ARG A 75 -22.53 4.07 7.45
C ARG A 75 -23.05 3.92 6.03
N LEU A 76 -23.02 5.00 5.24
CA LEU A 76 -23.42 4.98 3.83
C LEU A 76 -22.50 4.09 3.00
N PHE A 77 -21.19 4.13 3.25
CA PHE A 77 -20.22 3.24 2.65
C PHE A 77 -20.55 1.77 2.98
N CYS A 78 -20.71 1.44 4.27
CA CYS A 78 -21.02 0.08 4.69
C CYS A 78 -22.32 -0.42 4.04
N GLN A 79 -23.36 0.41 3.99
CA GLN A 79 -24.62 0.06 3.34
C GLN A 79 -24.44 -0.27 1.85
N ARG A 80 -23.67 0.54 1.12
CA ARG A 80 -23.42 0.33 -0.33
C ARG A 80 -22.63 -0.94 -0.60
N GLN A 81 -21.72 -1.29 0.31
CA GLN A 81 -20.82 -2.43 0.17
C GLN A 81 -21.34 -3.71 0.84
N GLY A 82 -22.51 -3.65 1.50
CA GLY A 82 -23.07 -4.80 2.21
C GLY A 82 -22.30 -5.19 3.47
N LEU A 83 -21.65 -4.22 4.12
CA LEU A 83 -20.81 -4.40 5.31
C LEU A 83 -21.55 -4.01 6.60
N ASN A 84 -21.02 -4.42 7.74
CA ASN A 84 -21.56 -4.10 9.06
C ASN A 84 -21.31 -2.61 9.40
N PRO A 85 -22.34 -1.78 9.65
CA PRO A 85 -22.17 -0.35 9.89
C PRO A 85 -21.74 0.01 11.33
N ASP A 86 -21.28 -0.97 12.13
CA ASP A 86 -20.68 -0.74 13.44
C ASP A 86 -19.21 -0.28 13.29
N PRO A 87 -18.82 0.91 13.80
CA PRO A 87 -17.43 1.38 13.74
C PRO A 87 -16.42 0.51 14.51
N LEU A 88 -16.89 -0.44 15.33
CA LEU A 88 -16.05 -1.42 16.01
C LEU A 88 -15.87 -2.72 15.21
N ASP A 89 -16.53 -2.84 14.05
CA ASP A 89 -16.31 -3.94 13.12
C ASP A 89 -14.98 -3.74 12.38
N ILE A 90 -14.02 -4.61 12.67
CA ILE A 90 -12.66 -4.55 12.13
C ILE A 90 -12.65 -4.58 10.60
N HIS A 91 -13.46 -5.44 9.99
CA HIS A 91 -13.47 -5.61 8.54
C HIS A 91 -14.07 -4.38 7.84
N SER A 92 -15.20 -3.87 8.35
CA SER A 92 -15.80 -2.64 7.83
C SER A 92 -14.88 -1.44 7.98
N ALA A 93 -14.21 -1.30 9.12
CA ALA A 93 -13.28 -0.21 9.37
C ALA A 93 -12.11 -0.24 8.39
N ASN A 94 -11.45 -1.39 8.25
CA ASN A 94 -10.38 -1.60 7.30
C ASN A 94 -10.79 -1.26 5.86
N LYS A 95 -11.95 -1.76 5.40
CA LYS A 95 -12.43 -1.50 4.03
C LYS A 95 -12.83 -0.04 3.80
N CYS A 96 -13.35 0.65 4.81
CA CYS A 96 -13.64 2.08 4.71
C CYS A 96 -12.35 2.90 4.63
N LEU A 97 -11.35 2.59 5.45
CA LEU A 97 -10.04 3.26 5.42
C LEU A 97 -9.35 3.04 4.07
N GLU A 98 -9.34 1.80 3.57
CA GLU A 98 -8.84 1.48 2.23
C GLU A 98 -9.54 2.31 1.16
N TYR A 99 -10.87 2.39 1.21
CA TYR A 99 -11.62 3.17 0.24
C TYR A 99 -11.35 4.68 0.34
N ALA A 100 -11.23 5.21 1.56
CA ALA A 100 -11.04 6.64 1.80
C ALA A 100 -9.61 7.11 1.45
N PHE A 101 -8.60 6.29 1.77
CA PHE A 101 -7.20 6.73 1.75
C PHE A 101 -6.29 5.86 0.87
N GLY A 102 -6.80 4.75 0.34
CA GLY A 102 -5.97 3.71 -0.25
C GLY A 102 -5.34 2.83 0.82
N ARG A 103 -4.45 1.93 0.41
CA ARG A 103 -3.71 1.05 1.32
C ARG A 103 -2.30 0.74 0.79
N PRO A 104 -1.35 0.39 1.66
CA PRO A 104 -0.08 -0.16 1.23
C PRO A 104 -0.31 -1.51 0.52
N LEU A 105 0.39 -1.72 -0.59
CA LEU A 105 0.33 -2.92 -1.43
C LEU A 105 1.64 -3.69 -1.42
N ALA A 106 2.77 -3.01 -1.24
CA ALA A 106 4.08 -3.65 -1.19
C ALA A 106 5.11 -2.76 -0.52
N TRP A 107 6.15 -3.39 0.03
CA TRP A 107 7.44 -2.74 0.27
C TRP A 107 8.31 -2.85 -0.97
N VAL A 108 9.02 -1.78 -1.27
CA VAL A 108 9.89 -1.66 -2.43
C VAL A 108 11.32 -1.36 -1.97
N HIS A 109 12.19 -2.36 -2.06
CA HIS A 109 13.60 -2.27 -1.68
C HIS A 109 14.45 -2.12 -2.93
N VAL A 110 14.97 -0.91 -3.18
CA VAL A 110 15.80 -0.63 -4.36
C VAL A 110 17.28 -0.64 -3.96
N PRO A 111 18.09 -1.60 -4.44
CA PRO A 111 19.53 -1.59 -4.22
C PRO A 111 20.18 -0.32 -4.77
N GLU A 112 21.14 0.25 -4.02
CA GLU A 112 21.87 1.47 -4.40
C GLU A 112 22.57 1.34 -5.77
N ASP A 113 23.04 0.14 -6.14
CA ASP A 113 23.70 -0.13 -7.41
C ASP A 113 22.76 -0.22 -8.62
N SER A 114 21.45 -0.28 -8.35
CA SER A 114 20.38 -0.38 -9.36
C SER A 114 19.50 0.88 -9.41
N TYR A 115 19.85 1.89 -8.60
CA TYR A 115 19.16 3.17 -8.53
C TYR A 115 19.78 4.18 -9.51
N PRO A 116 18.97 5.01 -10.21
CA PRO A 116 17.50 5.12 -10.14
C PRO A 116 16.75 4.23 -11.14
N GLU A 117 17.43 3.53 -12.03
CA GLU A 117 16.82 2.88 -13.20
C GLU A 117 15.77 1.84 -12.82
N LEU A 118 16.04 1.04 -11.78
CA LEU A 118 15.09 0.03 -11.30
C LEU A 118 13.84 0.67 -10.71
N LEU A 119 13.99 1.77 -9.96
CA LEU A 119 12.86 2.49 -9.40
C LEU A 119 11.99 3.11 -10.49
N ILE A 120 12.61 3.72 -11.50
CA ILE A 120 11.92 4.27 -12.69
C ILE A 120 11.14 3.15 -13.39
N LYS A 121 11.76 1.98 -13.59
CA LYS A 121 11.09 0.81 -14.18
C LYS A 121 9.87 0.39 -13.35
N ILE A 122 10.00 0.29 -12.04
CA ILE A 122 8.89 -0.09 -11.14
C ILE A 122 7.76 0.92 -11.24
N ILE A 123 8.04 2.22 -11.12
CA ILE A 123 7.03 3.28 -11.23
C ILE A 123 6.31 3.19 -12.58
N GLY A 124 7.03 3.02 -13.69
CA GLY A 124 6.44 2.89 -15.03
C GLY A 124 5.55 1.65 -15.20
N LEU A 125 5.76 0.58 -14.43
CA LEU A 125 4.88 -0.59 -14.41
C LEU A 125 3.65 -0.41 -13.52
N LEU A 126 3.73 0.45 -12.50
CA LEU A 126 2.68 0.69 -11.50
C LEU A 126 1.74 1.82 -11.87
N GLU A 127 2.23 2.88 -12.50
CA GLU A 127 1.44 4.07 -12.85
C GLU A 127 0.19 3.73 -13.70
N PRO A 128 0.25 2.88 -14.75
CA PRO A 128 -0.95 2.50 -15.51
C PRO A 128 -2.00 1.73 -14.68
N ARG A 129 -1.60 1.18 -13.54
CA ARG A 129 -2.48 0.48 -12.58
C ARG A 129 -3.01 1.43 -11.49
N ASN A 130 -2.72 2.73 -11.60
CA ASN A 130 -3.07 3.76 -10.61
C ASN A 130 -2.47 3.50 -9.21
N ILE A 131 -1.27 2.91 -9.19
CA ILE A 131 -0.51 2.61 -7.98
C ILE A 131 0.65 3.60 -7.88
N LYS A 132 0.81 4.20 -6.70
CA LYS A 132 1.84 5.20 -6.43
C LYS A 132 3.00 4.57 -5.67
N VAL A 133 4.21 5.04 -5.92
CA VAL A 133 5.36 4.76 -5.04
C VAL A 133 5.59 5.98 -4.17
N VAL A 134 5.70 5.79 -2.87
CA VAL A 134 5.85 6.88 -1.88
C VAL A 134 7.06 6.64 -0.98
N HIS A 135 7.64 7.73 -0.50
CA HIS A 135 8.68 7.65 0.52
C HIS A 135 8.06 7.30 1.89
N PRO A 136 8.60 6.33 2.65
CA PRO A 136 7.90 5.75 3.80
C PRO A 136 7.83 6.68 5.01
N LEU A 137 8.66 7.73 5.06
CA LEU A 137 8.67 8.70 6.17
C LEU A 137 7.93 10.00 5.86
N THR A 138 7.85 10.39 4.59
CA THR A 138 7.25 11.67 4.18
C THR A 138 5.92 11.48 3.47
N TYR A 139 5.61 10.26 3.02
CA TYR A 139 4.46 9.90 2.20
C TYR A 139 4.36 10.70 0.89
N GLU A 140 5.44 11.37 0.49
CA GLU A 140 5.53 12.07 -0.77
C GLU A 140 5.62 11.07 -1.92
N THR A 141 4.82 11.29 -2.97
CA THR A 141 4.85 10.47 -4.18
C THR A 141 6.14 10.71 -4.94
N VAL A 142 6.83 9.62 -5.27
CA VAL A 142 8.00 9.66 -6.15
C VAL A 142 7.53 9.84 -7.58
N VAL A 143 7.98 10.91 -8.23
CA VAL A 143 7.66 11.22 -9.63
C VAL A 143 8.90 11.06 -10.50
N ILE A 144 8.73 10.46 -11.68
CA ILE A 144 9.79 10.42 -12.69
C ILE A 144 9.75 11.75 -13.45
N SER A 145 10.83 12.53 -13.37
CA SER A 145 11.03 13.76 -14.15
C SER A 145 11.70 13.50 -15.49
#